data_AF-A0A5C0DW06-F1
#
_entry.id   AF-A0A5C0DW06-F1
#
_cell.length_a   1.000
_cell.length_b   1.000
_cell.length_c   1.000
_cell.angle_alpha   90.00
_cell.angle_beta   90.00
_cell.angle_gamma   90.00
#
_symmetry.space_group_name_H-M   'P 1'
#
loop_
_entity.id
_entity.type
_entity.pdbx_description
1 polymer ?
#
loop_
_entity_poly.entity_id
_entity_poly.type
_entity_poly.pdbx_seq_one_letter_code
_entity_poly.pdbx_strand_id
1 'polypeptide(L)' 'MLLMFRLHRWDVLPVDDLGIRNAIRNVYNLPEFPNKKTVEQFGQQWQPYRTIACWYLWQSLNNF' A
#
# COMPACT_ATOMS: atom_id res chain seq x y z
N MET A 1 5.90 9.18 1.38
CA MET A 1 6.68 9.74 0.25
C MET A 1 8.15 10.03 0.62
N LEU A 2 8.51 11.03 1.44
CA LEU A 2 9.92 11.31 1.81
C LEU A 2 10.67 10.08 2.35
N LEU A 3 10.08 9.40 3.34
CA LEU A 3 10.70 8.26 4.02
C LEU A 3 11.05 7.13 3.04
N MET A 4 10.20 6.88 2.05
CA MET A 4 10.37 5.80 1.07
C MET A 4 11.38 6.20 -0.01
N PHE A 5 11.19 7.35 -0.65
CA PHE A 5 11.89 7.67 -1.90
C PHE A 5 13.16 8.51 -1.75
N ARG A 6 13.37 9.12 -0.58
CA ARG A 6 14.58 9.93 -0.32
C ARG A 6 15.43 9.34 0.80
N LEU A 7 14.78 8.74 1.79
CA LEU A 7 15.45 8.14 2.95
C LEU A 7 15.47 6.61 2.90
N HIS A 8 14.96 6.00 1.82
CA HIS A 8 15.06 4.57 1.54
C HIS A 8 14.63 3.67 2.72
N ARG A 9 13.59 4.08 3.47
CA ARG A 9 13.03 3.29 4.56
C ARG A 9 12.19 2.15 3.97
N TRP A 10 12.55 0.92 4.32
CA TRP A 10 11.95 -0.31 3.80
C TRP A 10 10.59 -0.67 4.41
N ASP A 11 10.27 -0.12 5.59
CA ASP A 11 9.11 -0.52 6.38
C ASP A 11 8.09 0.60 6.62
N VAL A 12 7.70 1.30 5.56
CA VAL A 12 6.73 2.40 5.62
C VAL A 12 5.41 1.98 4.98
N LEU A 13 4.29 2.31 5.63
CA LEU A 13 2.94 2.11 5.09
C LEU A 13 2.23 3.47 5.01
N PRO A 14 1.94 4.00 3.81
CA PRO A 14 1.28 5.27 3.66
C PRO A 14 -0.24 5.04 3.69
N VAL A 15 -0.78 4.82 4.89
CA VAL A 15 -2.20 4.41 5.12
C VAL A 15 -3.23 5.36 4.48
N ASP A 16 -2.87 6.64 4.33
CA ASP A 16 -3.72 7.68 3.73
C ASP A 16 -3.58 7.83 2.22
N ASP A 17 -2.70 7.08 1.58
CA ASP A 17 -2.49 7.14 0.14
C ASP A 17 -3.69 6.55 -0.61
N LEU A 18 -4.37 7.38 -1.41
CA LEU A 18 -5.53 6.94 -2.19
C LEU A 18 -5.18 5.88 -3.24
N GLY A 19 -3.96 5.94 -3.79
CA GLY A 19 -3.45 4.93 -4.71
C GLY A 19 -3.34 3.58 -4.01
N ILE A 20 -2.68 3.50 -2.86
CA ILE A 20 -2.59 2.26 -2.08
C ILE A 20 -3.96 1.73 -1.68
N ARG A 21 -4.86 2.59 -1.21
CA ARG A 21 -6.23 2.18 -0.85
C ARG A 21 -6.99 1.61 -2.06
N ASN A 22 -6.88 2.25 -3.22
CA ASN A 22 -7.49 1.78 -4.45
C ASN A 22 -6.87 0.47 -4.95
N ALA A 23 -5.54 0.36 -4.90
CA ALA A 23 -4.81 -0.85 -5.27
C ALA A 23 -5.20 -2.05 -4.40
N ILE A 24 -5.26 -1.86 -3.07
CA ILE A 24 -5.70 -2.91 -2.13
C ILE A 24 -7.12 -3.34 -2.47
N ARG A 25 -8.03 -2.39 -2.72
CA ARG A 25 -9.40 -2.72 -3.12
C ARG A 25 -9.43 -3.60 -4.37
N ASN A 26 -8.67 -3.24 -5.40
CA ASN A 26 -8.69 -3.93 -6.69
C ASN A 26 -8.00 -5.30 -6.62
N VAL A 27 -6.79 -5.36 -6.04
CA VAL A 27 -5.99 -6.59 -5.95
C VAL A 27 -6.66 -7.64 -5.04
N TYR A 28 -7.27 -7.21 -3.94
CA TYR A 28 -7.94 -8.10 -3.00
C TYR A 28 -9.46 -8.21 -3.24
N ASN A 29 -9.98 -7.62 -4.33
CA ASN A 29 -11.41 -7.62 -4.70
C ASN A 29 -12.33 -7.23 -3.53
N LEU A 30 -11.98 -6.18 -2.78
CA LEU A 30 -12.76 -5.76 -1.64
C LEU A 30 -14.07 -5.08 -2.10
N PRO A 31 -15.21 -5.39 -1.46
CA PRO A 31 -16.51 -4.83 -1.85
C PRO A 31 -16.56 -3.32 -1.60
N GLU A 32 -15.93 -2.86 -0.53
CA GLU A 32 -15.90 -1.47 -0.10
C GLU A 32 -14.50 -0.86 -0.25
N PHE A 33 -14.46 0.48 -0.29
CA PHE A 33 -13.19 1.20 -0.28
C PHE A 33 -12.52 1.05 1.08
N PRO A 34 -11.31 0.45 1.18
CA PRO A 34 -10.71 0.11 2.46
C PRO A 34 -10.44 1.37 3.27
N ASN A 35 -10.84 1.35 4.54
CA ASN A 35 -10.53 2.42 5.49
C ASN A 35 -9.09 2.28 6.03
N LYS A 36 -8.63 3.26 6.81
CA LYS A 36 -7.26 3.26 7.36
C LYS A 36 -6.93 1.96 8.13
N LYS A 37 -7.86 1.51 8.98
CA LYS A 37 -7.69 0.30 9.80
C LYS A 37 -7.56 -0.96 8.95
N THR A 38 -8.35 -1.07 7.88
CA THR A 38 -8.22 -2.18 6.92
C THR A 38 -6.85 -2.18 6.25
N VAL A 39 -6.35 -1.02 5.81
CA VAL A 39 -5.01 -0.91 5.21
C VAL A 39 -3.92 -1.29 6.21
N GLU A 40 -4.04 -0.86 7.47
CA GLU A 40 -3.10 -1.25 8.54
C GLU A 40 -3.06 -2.76 8.76
N GLN A 41 -4.22 -3.44 8.74
CA GLN A 41 -4.30 -4.90 8.88
C GLN A 41 -3.58 -5.63 7.75
N PHE A 42 -3.79 -5.23 6.50
CA PHE A 42 -3.02 -5.77 5.37
C PHE A 42 -1.53 -5.49 5.53
N GLY A 43 -1.18 -4.26 5.90
CA GLY A 43 0.19 -3.83 6.09
C GLY A 43 0.96 -4.60 7.16
N GLN A 44 0.29 -5.14 8.18
CA GLN A 44 0.96 -5.99 9.18
C GLN A 44 1.59 -7.24 8.57
N GLN A 45 0.96 -7.83 7.54
CA GLN A 45 1.44 -9.04 6.87
C GLN A 45 2.67 -8.78 5.99
N TRP A 46 2.92 -7.52 5.61
CA TRP A 46 4.02 -7.13 4.74
C TRP A 46 5.27 -6.69 5.50
N GLN A 47 5.25 -6.72 6.84
CA GLN A 47 6.43 -6.41 7.62
C GLN A 47 7.55 -7.43 7.36
N PRO A 48 8.83 -7.01 7.36
CA PRO A 48 9.33 -5.64 7.56
C PRO A 48 9.53 -4.84 6.26
N TYR A 49 8.82 -5.22 5.18
CA TYR A 49 9.02 -4.68 3.82
C TYR A 49 7.76 -4.00 3.26
N ARG A 50 7.01 -3.27 4.09
CA ARG A 50 5.78 -2.58 3.68
C ARG A 50 5.99 -1.63 2.50
N THR A 51 7.16 -1.01 2.39
CA THR A 51 7.49 -0.13 1.26
C THR A 51 7.53 -0.89 -0.08
N ILE A 52 8.02 -2.13 -0.09
CA ILE A 52 8.08 -2.96 -1.30
C ILE A 52 6.66 -3.39 -1.71
N ALA A 53 5.85 -3.82 -0.75
CA ALA A 53 4.44 -4.17 -1.02
C ALA A 53 3.67 -2.98 -1.61
N CYS A 54 3.84 -1.78 -1.03
CA CYS A 54 3.26 -0.55 -1.57
C CYS A 54 3.73 -0.24 -2.99
N TRP A 55 5.01 -0.48 -3.31
CA TRP A 55 5.52 -0.31 -4.67
C TRP A 55 4.80 -1.22 -5.67
N TYR A 56 4.63 -2.50 -5.37
CA TYR A 56 3.86 -3.41 -6.23
C TYR A 56 2.39 -3.03 -6.35
N LEU A 57 1.78 -2.54 -5.27
CA LEU A 57 0.40 -2.05 -5.30
C LEU A 57 0.24 -0.85 -6.23
N TRP A 58 1.16 0.12 -6.21
CA TRP A 58 1.12 1.22 -7.18
C TRP A 58 1.31 0.71 -8.62
N GLN A 59 2.20 -0.27 -8.84
CA GLN A 59 2.39 -0.86 -10.16
C GLN A 59 1.14 -1.58 -10.67
N SER A 60 0.36 -2.21 -9.79
CA SER A 60 -0.90 -2.87 -10.19
C SER A 60 -1.99 -1.91 -10.69
N LEU A 61 -1.87 -0.61 -10.42
CA LEU A 61 -2.80 0.40 -10.91
C LEU A 61 -2.45 0.90 -12.33
N ASN A 62 -1.23 0.64 -12.78
CA ASN A 62 -0.82 0.99 -14.14
C ASN A 62 -1.34 -0.09 -15.08
N ASN A 63 -2.30 0.28 -15.93
CA ASN A 63 -2.72 -0.56 -17.05
C ASN A 63 -1.59 -0.57 -18.09
N PHE A 64 -1.15 -1.77 -18.48
CA PHE A 64 -0.29 -1.95 -19.65
C PHE A 64 -1.04 -1.59 -20.94
#